data_AF-X0UC19-F1
#
_entry.id   AF-X0UC19-F1
#
_cell.length_a   1.000
_cell.length_b   1.000
_cell.length_c   1.000
_cell.angle_alpha   90.00
_cell.angle_beta   90.00
_cell.angle_gamma   90.00
#
_symmetry.space_group_name_H-M   'P 1'
#
loop_
_entity.id
_entity.type
_entity.pdbx_description
1 polymer ?
#
loop_
_entity_poly.entity_id
_entity_poly.type
_entity_poly.pdbx_seq_one_letter_code
_entity_poly.pdbx_strand_id
1 'polypeptide(L)'
;IVYVSGAVSVQTQTLFIRSLTLDSQLEIKKYLLREIKTGFLIALVLGGLLSLLSIFLFNSLYFIGIILGVSLFLAILTTILIGVFIPWVLQKLKKDPAIGSGPFGTIICDVLSLIIYFSVTSLMLKFFV
;
A
#
# COMPACT_ATOMS: atom_id res chain seq x y z
N ILE A 1 7.99 -7.11 -0.75
CA ILE A 1 7.11 -5.98 -1.15
C ILE A 1 5.66 -6.34 -0.95
N VAL A 2 5.12 -7.28 -1.74
CA VAL A 2 3.71 -7.73 -1.73
C VAL A 2 3.16 -7.92 -0.31
N TYR A 3 3.79 -8.79 0.49
CA TYR A 3 3.35 -9.08 1.84
C TYR A 3 3.22 -7.83 2.73
N VAL A 4 4.24 -6.97 2.74
CA VAL A 4 4.26 -5.76 3.59
C VAL A 4 3.19 -4.76 3.15
N SER A 5 3.05 -4.53 1.84
CA SER A 5 1.98 -3.67 1.31
C SER A 5 0.57 -4.22 1.57
N GLY A 6 0.42 -5.55 1.54
CA GLY A 6 -0.83 -6.24 1.87
C GLY A 6 -1.18 -6.12 3.35
N ALA A 7 -0.20 -6.29 4.23
CA ALA A 7 -0.39 -6.13 5.67
C ALA A 7 -0.86 -4.70 6.03
N VAL A 8 -0.25 -3.67 5.42
CA VAL A 8 -0.71 -2.28 5.60
C VAL A 8 -2.12 -2.08 5.06
N SER A 9 -2.46 -2.66 3.90
CA SER A 9 -3.82 -2.61 3.34
C SER A 9 -4.88 -3.20 4.28
N VAL A 10 -4.62 -4.38 4.84
CA VAL A 10 -5.53 -5.04 5.79
C VAL A 10 -5.73 -4.21 7.05
N GLN A 11 -4.66 -3.57 7.56
CA GLN A 11 -4.75 -2.63 8.67
C GLN A 11 -5.65 -1.44 8.31
N THR A 12 -5.41 -0.81 7.16
CA THR A 12 -6.22 0.32 6.68
C THR A 12 -7.70 -0.06 6.50
N GLN A 13 -7.98 -1.23 5.91
CA GLN A 13 -9.34 -1.76 5.75
C GLN A 13 -10.03 -1.95 7.10
N THR A 14 -9.35 -2.57 8.05
CA THR A 14 -9.89 -2.82 9.39
C THR A 14 -10.23 -1.52 10.12
N LEU A 15 -9.32 -0.55 10.06
CA LEU A 15 -9.55 0.78 10.64
C LEU A 15 -10.70 1.50 9.95
N PHE A 16 -10.80 1.41 8.63
CA PHE A 16 -11.84 2.09 7.88
C PHE A 16 -13.22 1.49 8.14
N ILE A 17 -13.36 0.16 8.10
CA ILE A 17 -14.61 -0.54 8.42
C ILE A 17 -15.07 -0.19 9.84
N ARG A 18 -14.15 -0.20 10.81
CA ARG A 18 -14.45 0.22 12.19
C ARG A 18 -14.93 1.68 12.24
N SER A 19 -14.29 2.57 11.47
CA SER A 19 -14.66 3.98 11.43
C SER A 19 -16.06 4.18 10.84
N LEU A 20 -16.42 3.42 9.80
CA LEU A 20 -17.78 3.43 9.22
C LEU A 20 -18.85 3.01 10.23
N THR A 21 -18.53 2.10 11.15
CA THR A 21 -19.47 1.66 12.20
C THR A 21 -19.60 2.64 13.36
N LEU A 22 -18.52 3.38 13.68
CA LEU A 22 -18.49 4.30 14.82
C LEU A 22 -18.98 5.71 14.46
N ASP A 23 -18.81 6.12 13.21
CA ASP A 23 -19.13 7.47 12.74
C ASP A 23 -20.01 7.40 11.48
N SER A 24 -21.30 7.67 11.65
CA SER A 24 -22.28 7.67 10.57
C SER A 24 -22.16 8.86 9.62
N GLN A 25 -21.42 9.91 10.01
CA GLN A 25 -21.18 11.12 9.21
C GLN A 25 -19.75 11.21 8.69
N LEU A 26 -19.04 10.08 8.62
CA LEU A 26 -17.63 10.03 8.27
C LEU A 26 -17.32 10.75 6.94
N GLU A 27 -16.55 11.83 7.03
CA GLU A 27 -16.05 12.54 5.87
C GLU A 27 -14.89 11.78 5.20
N ILE A 28 -15.21 11.01 4.16
CA ILE A 28 -14.25 10.13 3.46
C ILE A 28 -12.99 10.89 2.99
N LYS A 29 -13.13 12.12 2.49
CA LYS A 29 -11.98 12.91 2.03
C LYS A 29 -11.00 13.22 3.17
N LYS A 30 -11.53 13.64 4.32
CA LYS A 30 -10.73 13.97 5.51
C LYS A 30 -10.09 12.72 6.11
N TYR A 31 -10.83 11.61 6.15
CA TYR A 31 -10.31 10.32 6.56
C TYR A 31 -9.16 9.85 5.66
N LEU A 32 -9.36 9.88 4.34
CA LEU A 32 -8.36 9.45 3.36
C LEU A 32 -7.09 10.33 3.43
N LEU A 33 -7.23 11.64 3.58
CA LEU A 33 -6.08 12.54 3.78
C LEU A 33 -5.29 12.20 5.05
N ARG A 34 -5.97 11.80 6.14
CA ARG A 34 -5.31 11.35 7.35
C ARG A 34 -4.55 10.04 7.10
N GLU A 35 -5.18 9.08 6.42
CA GLU A 35 -4.55 7.79 6.12
C GLU A 35 -3.40 7.87 5.12
N ILE A 36 -3.46 8.78 4.16
CA ILE A 36 -2.33 9.02 3.25
C ILE A 36 -1.15 9.61 4.04
N LYS A 37 -1.40 10.50 5.01
CA LYS A 37 -0.32 11.08 5.83
C LYS A 37 0.36 10.03 6.72
N THR A 38 -0.42 9.21 7.43
CA THR A 38 0.11 8.10 8.23
C THR A 38 0.80 7.07 7.34
N GLY A 39 0.17 6.73 6.22
CA GLY A 39 0.68 5.83 5.20
C GLY A 39 2.00 6.28 4.59
N PHE A 40 2.16 7.57 4.33
CA PHE A 40 3.40 8.16 3.83
C PHE A 40 4.56 7.95 4.80
N LEU A 41 4.33 8.17 6.10
CA LEU A 41 5.35 7.95 7.12
C LEU A 41 5.72 6.46 7.22
N ILE A 42 4.73 5.57 7.21
CA ILE A 42 4.95 4.11 7.21
C ILE A 42 5.75 3.70 5.97
N ALA A 43 5.36 4.19 4.79
CA ALA A 43 6.02 3.91 3.52
C ALA A 43 7.47 4.40 3.53
N LEU A 44 7.72 5.60 4.06
CA LEU A 44 9.07 6.18 4.14
C LEU A 44 9.98 5.36 5.05
N VAL A 45 9.50 4.98 6.23
CA VAL A 45 10.26 4.17 7.18
C VAL A 45 10.52 2.77 6.63
N LEU A 46 9.48 2.06 6.19
CA LEU A 46 9.62 0.68 5.70
C LEU A 46 10.37 0.60 4.37
N GLY A 47 10.14 1.54 3.45
CA GLY A 47 10.87 1.65 2.19
C GLY A 47 12.35 1.99 2.41
N GLY A 48 12.64 2.93 3.32
CA GLY A 48 14.00 3.28 3.70
C GLY A 48 14.75 2.11 4.35
N LEU A 49 14.12 1.42 5.30
CA LEU A 49 14.69 0.22 5.92
C LEU A 49 14.94 -0.89 4.90
N LEU A 50 14.00 -1.16 4.00
CA LEU A 50 14.19 -2.17 2.95
C LEU A 50 15.34 -1.78 2.01
N SER A 51 15.46 -0.50 1.66
CA SER A 51 16.56 0.00 0.83
C SER A 51 17.91 -0.20 1.50
N LEU A 52 18.05 0.25 2.76
CA LEU A 52 19.29 0.10 3.53
C LEU A 52 19.68 -1.36 3.73
N LEU A 53 18.72 -2.22 4.09
CA LEU A 53 18.95 -3.65 4.26
C LEU A 53 19.42 -4.29 2.94
N SER A 54 18.79 -3.91 1.82
CA SER A 54 19.14 -4.46 0.51
C SER A 54 20.53 -3.99 0.06
N ILE A 55 20.89 -2.72 0.30
CA ILE A 55 22.24 -2.21 0.00
C ILE A 55 23.28 -2.97 0.83
N PHE A 56 23.00 -3.21 2.11
CA PHE A 56 23.90 -3.96 2.99
C PHE A 56 24.06 -5.43 2.57
N LEU A 57 22.98 -6.08 2.14
CA LEU A 57 23.00 -7.50 1.75
C LEU A 57 23.60 -7.73 0.35
N PHE A 58 23.35 -6.82 -0.59
CA PHE A 58 23.73 -6.99 -1.99
C PHE A 58 24.93 -6.13 -2.43
N ASN A 59 25.56 -5.40 -1.50
CA ASN A 59 26.79 -4.61 -1.65
C ASN A 59 26.90 -3.80 -2.96
N SER A 60 27.44 -4.41 -4.02
CA SER A 60 27.81 -3.78 -5.29
C SER A 60 26.61 -3.31 -6.13
N LEU A 61 25.40 -3.71 -5.76
CA LEU A 61 24.17 -3.42 -6.49
C LEU A 61 23.30 -2.39 -5.74
N TYR A 62 23.88 -1.26 -5.36
CA TYR A 62 23.20 -0.21 -4.58
C TYR A 62 21.90 0.26 -5.24
N PHE A 63 21.83 0.27 -6.57
CA PHE A 63 20.64 0.63 -7.32
C PHE A 63 19.46 -0.33 -7.07
N ILE A 64 19.71 -1.61 -6.78
CA ILE A 64 18.66 -2.59 -6.46
C ILE A 64 17.97 -2.20 -5.15
N GLY A 65 18.74 -1.79 -4.13
CA GLY A 65 18.17 -1.35 -2.86
C GLY A 65 17.26 -0.13 -3.02
N ILE A 66 17.69 0.84 -3.82
CA ILE A 66 16.88 2.03 -4.15
C ILE A 66 15.58 1.62 -4.87
N ILE A 67 15.67 0.76 -5.89
CA ILE A 67 14.50 0.26 -6.63
C ILE A 67 13.51 -0.43 -5.69
N LEU A 68 13.99 -1.30 -4.79
CA LEU A 68 13.15 -2.00 -3.82
C LEU A 68 12.48 -1.04 -2.83
N GLY A 69 13.23 -0.05 -2.32
CA GLY A 69 12.70 0.95 -1.39
C GLY A 69 11.61 1.82 -2.02
N VAL A 70 11.86 2.35 -3.22
CA VAL A 70 10.89 3.17 -3.98
C VAL A 70 9.68 2.33 -4.37
N SER A 71 9.88 1.09 -4.81
CA SER A 71 8.79 0.18 -5.15
C SER A 71 7.89 -0.10 -3.95
N LEU A 72 8.47 -0.39 -2.78
CA LEU A 72 7.69 -0.62 -1.56
C LEU A 72 6.94 0.64 -1.13
N PHE A 73 7.59 1.80 -1.21
CA PHE A 73 7.00 3.08 -0.86
C PHE A 73 5.72 3.35 -1.68
N LEU A 74 5.81 3.24 -3.00
CA LEU A 74 4.69 3.45 -3.91
C LEU A 74 3.61 2.37 -3.76
N ALA A 75 4.01 1.12 -3.53
CA ALA A 75 3.09 0.01 -3.29
C ALA A 75 2.23 0.28 -2.05
N ILE A 76 2.83 0.68 -0.92
CA ILE A 76 2.10 0.98 0.33
C ILE A 76 1.11 2.12 0.12
N LEU A 77 1.53 3.23 -0.51
CA LEU A 77 0.62 4.36 -0.76
C LEU A 77 -0.57 3.94 -1.63
N THR A 78 -0.33 3.13 -2.65
CA THR A 78 -1.38 2.67 -3.55
C THR A 78 -2.33 1.69 -2.85
N THR A 79 -1.81 0.73 -2.08
CA THR A 79 -2.65 -0.24 -1.38
C THR A 79 -3.47 0.39 -0.25
N ILE A 80 -3.02 1.49 0.37
CA ILE A 80 -3.83 2.28 1.32
C ILE A 80 -5.06 2.88 0.62
N LEU A 81 -4.88 3.46 -0.56
CA LEU A 81 -6.01 4.01 -1.33
C LEU A 81 -7.03 2.91 -1.64
N ILE A 82 -6.55 1.74 -2.06
CA ILE A 82 -7.39 0.58 -2.37
C ILE A 82 -8.06 0.00 -1.11
N GLY A 83 -7.34 -0.04 0.00
CA GLY A 83 -7.82 -0.49 1.30
C GLY A 83 -8.98 0.35 1.83
N VAL A 84 -9.04 1.63 1.49
CA VAL A 84 -10.22 2.48 1.78
C VAL A 84 -11.27 2.38 0.67
N PHE A 85 -10.83 2.37 -0.59
CA PHE A 85 -11.72 2.43 -1.75
C PHE A 85 -12.64 1.21 -1.85
N ILE A 86 -12.13 -0.01 -1.67
CA ILE A 86 -12.94 -1.23 -1.82
C ILE A 86 -14.10 -1.26 -0.82
N PRO A 87 -13.88 -1.15 0.51
CA PRO A 87 -14.98 -1.18 1.46
C PRO A 87 -15.92 0.03 1.30
N TRP A 88 -15.40 1.18 0.87
CA TRP A 88 -16.22 2.38 0.62
C TRP A 88 -17.19 2.19 -0.54
N VAL A 89 -16.72 1.62 -1.66
CA VAL A 89 -17.59 1.29 -2.80
C VAL A 89 -18.64 0.26 -2.39
N LEU A 90 -18.26 -0.78 -1.64
CA LEU A 90 -19.21 -1.78 -1.14
C LEU A 90 -20.29 -1.16 -0.27
N GLN A 91 -19.93 -0.27 0.64
CA GLN A 91 -20.88 0.47 1.47
C GLN A 91 -21.85 1.30 0.63
N LYS A 92 -21.35 2.02 -0.39
CA LYS A 92 -22.21 2.78 -1.32
C LYS A 92 -23.18 1.90 -2.11
N LEU A 93 -22.77 0.68 -2.42
CA LEU A 93 -23.61 -0.33 -3.06
C LEU A 93 -24.54 -1.07 -2.07
N LYS A 94 -24.59 -0.64 -0.79
CA LYS A 94 -25.35 -1.30 0.28
C LYS A 94 -24.97 -2.77 0.50
N LYS A 95 -23.72 -3.13 0.20
CA LYS A 95 -23.12 -4.45 0.46
C LYS A 95 -22.25 -4.38 1.72
N ASP A 96 -22.02 -5.53 2.35
CA ASP A 96 -21.16 -5.62 3.53
C ASP A 96 -19.71 -5.21 3.18
N PRO A 97 -19.18 -4.12 3.78
CA PRO A 97 -17.81 -3.66 3.55
C PRO A 97 -16.74 -4.69 3.96
N ALA A 98 -17.03 -5.61 4.88
CA ALA A 98 -16.11 -6.64 5.33
C ALA A 98 -15.76 -7.68 4.24
N ILE A 99 -16.59 -7.78 3.20
CA ILE A 99 -16.27 -8.60 2.01
C ILE A 99 -14.98 -8.10 1.35
N GLY A 100 -14.73 -6.79 1.40
CA GLY A 100 -13.56 -6.15 0.82
C GLY A 100 -12.24 -6.52 1.50
N SER A 101 -12.28 -6.93 2.78
CA SER A 101 -11.10 -7.41 3.52
C SER A 101 -10.85 -8.90 3.37
N GLY A 102 -11.68 -9.60 2.61
CA GLY A 102 -11.50 -11.01 2.28
C GLY A 102 -10.49 -11.26 1.15
N PRO A 103 -10.45 -12.49 0.61
CA PRO A 103 -9.49 -12.91 -0.42
C PRO A 103 -9.48 -12.01 -1.66
N PHE A 104 -10.61 -11.43 -2.02
CA PHE A 104 -10.70 -10.51 -3.16
C PHE A 104 -9.85 -9.25 -2.97
N GLY A 105 -9.88 -8.64 -1.78
CA GLY A 105 -9.10 -7.44 -1.51
C GLY A 105 -7.60 -7.70 -1.51
N THR A 106 -7.19 -8.83 -0.94
CA THR A 106 -5.78 -9.23 -0.90
C THR A 106 -5.24 -9.53 -2.30
N ILE A 107 -6.00 -10.24 -3.15
CA ILE A 107 -5.60 -10.50 -4.55
C ILE A 107 -5.38 -9.19 -5.31
N ILE A 108 -6.29 -8.22 -5.17
CA ILE A 108 -6.15 -6.92 -5.83
C ILE A 108 -4.89 -6.19 -5.34
N CYS A 109 -4.64 -6.19 -4.03
CA CYS A 109 -3.44 -5.57 -3.47
C CYS A 109 -2.16 -6.25 -3.96
N ASP A 110 -2.15 -7.58 -4.04
CA ASP A 110 -1.00 -8.35 -4.50
C ASP A 110 -0.66 -8.03 -5.96
N VAL A 111 -1.67 -8.05 -6.83
CA VAL A 111 -1.51 -7.71 -8.25
C VAL A 111 -1.01 -6.27 -8.42
N LEU A 112 -1.58 -5.31 -7.70
CA LEU A 112 -1.15 -3.91 -7.78
C LEU A 112 0.28 -3.71 -7.29
N SER A 113 0.66 -4.35 -6.19
CA SER A 113 2.03 -4.28 -5.68
C SER A 113 3.04 -4.88 -6.64
N LEU A 114 2.69 -5.96 -7.35
CA LEU A 114 3.52 -6.52 -8.42
C LEU A 114 3.63 -5.59 -9.61
N ILE A 115 2.51 -5.01 -10.08
CA ILE A 115 2.51 -4.04 -11.18
C ILE A 115 3.42 -2.86 -10.85
N ILE A 116 3.32 -2.32 -9.63
CA ILE A 116 4.16 -1.20 -9.18
C ILE A 116 5.63 -1.63 -9.15
N TYR A 117 5.95 -2.79 -8.56
CA TYR A 117 7.32 -3.28 -8.50
C TYR A 117 7.94 -3.46 -9.89
N PHE A 118 7.23 -4.11 -10.82
CA PHE A 118 7.74 -4.31 -12.18
C PHE A 118 7.82 -3.00 -12.96
N SER A 119 6.89 -2.06 -12.76
CA SER A 119 6.92 -0.75 -13.42
C SER A 119 8.10 0.09 -12.95
N VAL A 120 8.31 0.18 -11.63
CA VAL A 120 9.44 0.91 -11.03
C VAL A 120 10.76 0.27 -11.45
N THR A 121 10.86 -1.05 -11.38
CA THR A 121 12.05 -1.79 -11.82
C THR A 121 12.32 -1.54 -13.30
N SER A 122 11.32 -1.67 -14.18
CA SER A 122 11.51 -1.46 -15.62
C SER A 122 11.92 -0.03 -15.98
N LEU A 123 11.46 0.97 -15.24
CA LEU A 123 11.80 2.37 -15.48
C LEU A 123 13.19 2.71 -14.96
N MET A 124 13.50 2.28 -13.74
CA MET A 124 14.77 2.62 -13.09
C MET A 124 15.94 1.78 -13.59
N LEU A 125 15.72 0.50 -13.92
CA LEU A 125 16.81 -0.37 -14.38
C LEU A 125 17.37 0.09 -15.74
N LYS A 126 16.53 0.65 -16.62
CA LYS A 126 16.96 1.34 -17.85
C LYS A 126 17.81 2.60 -17.62
N PHE A 127 17.74 3.18 -16.43
CA PHE A 127 18.51 4.37 -16.08
C PHE A 127 19.88 4.01 -15.47
N PHE A 128 19.98 2.83 -14.85
CA PHE A 128 21.21 2.37 -14.18
C PHE A 128 22.06 1.41 -15.03
N VAL A 129 21.50 0.81 -16.09
CA VAL A 129 22.16 -0.08 -17.05
C VAL A 129 22.17 0.60 -18.42
#